data_AF-A0A257ZG85-F1
#
_entry.id   AF-A0A257ZG85-F1
#
_cell.length_a   1.000
_cell.length_b   1.000
_cell.length_c   1.000
_cell.angle_alpha   90.00
_cell.angle_beta   90.00
_cell.angle_gamma   90.00
#
_symmetry.space_group_name_H-M   'P 1'
#
loop_
_entity.id
_entity.type
_entity.pdbx_description
1 polymer ?
#
loop_
_entity_poly.entity_id
_entity_poly.type
_entity_poly.pdbx_seq_one_letter_code
_entity_poly.pdbx_strand_id
1 'polypeptide(L)'
;MPGVPDGPPAGEALAQAARAATGAAGVQVKPVRCLANCKRGLTAAIVRDGGWTYVFGDLAPDSAPDLLAGAALFAGSSDGLMPWRCRPDSLKRGMIARVPPLSFCEDQK
;
A
#
# COMPACT_ATOMS: atom_id res chain seq x y z
N MET A 1 29.41 3.66 -7.82
CA MET A 1 28.10 3.04 -7.47
C MET A 1 28.11 2.81 -5.97
N PRO A 2 27.38 3.58 -5.13
CA PRO A 2 27.35 3.31 -3.70
C PRO A 2 26.60 1.99 -3.45
N GLY A 3 27.13 1.20 -2.52
CA GLY A 3 26.87 -0.22 -2.37
C GLY A 3 25.41 -0.58 -2.11
N VAL A 4 25.01 -1.70 -2.71
CA VAL A 4 23.82 -2.43 -2.30
C VAL A 4 24.04 -2.87 -0.84
N PRO A 5 23.16 -2.53 0.11
CA PRO A 5 23.28 -3.04 1.46
C PRO A 5 23.10 -4.57 1.42
N ASP A 6 24.00 -5.29 2.11
CA ASP A 6 23.96 -6.74 2.25
C ASP A 6 22.74 -7.12 3.11
N GLY A 7 21.72 -7.67 2.45
CA GLY A 7 20.42 -8.01 3.01
C GLY A 7 19.37 -8.17 1.90
N PRO A 8 18.21 -8.80 2.17
CA PRO A 8 17.11 -8.77 1.21
C PRO A 8 16.80 -7.30 0.86
N PRO A 9 16.48 -6.99 -0.40
CA PRO A 9 16.15 -5.62 -0.78
C PRO A 9 15.08 -5.10 0.19
N ALA A 10 15.20 -3.86 0.67
CA ALA A 10 14.37 -3.35 1.76
C ALA A 10 12.84 -3.52 1.51
N GLY A 11 12.42 -3.60 0.23
CA GLY A 11 11.05 -3.93 -0.16
C GLY A 11 10.64 -5.38 0.10
N GLU A 12 11.56 -6.35 -0.04
CA GLU A 12 11.32 -7.74 0.32
C GLU A 12 11.22 -7.91 1.84
N ALA A 13 12.08 -7.26 2.61
CA ALA A 13 11.97 -7.26 4.07
C ALA A 13 10.62 -6.70 4.54
N LEU A 14 10.17 -5.58 3.96
CA LEU A 14 8.86 -4.99 4.23
C LEU A 14 7.72 -5.94 3.84
N ALA A 15 7.81 -6.59 2.68
CA ALA A 15 6.79 -7.55 2.23
C ALA A 15 6.72 -8.79 3.14
N GLN A 16 7.86 -9.30 3.61
CA GLN A 16 7.92 -10.42 4.56
C GLN A 16 7.33 -10.02 5.92
N ALA A 17 7.68 -8.84 6.45
CA ALA A 17 7.11 -8.31 7.68
C ALA A 17 5.59 -8.14 7.59
N ALA A 18 5.10 -7.58 6.48
CA ALA A 18 3.66 -7.45 6.24
C ALA A 18 2.97 -8.82 6.15
N ARG A 19 3.59 -9.81 5.47
CA ARG A 19 3.07 -11.19 5.39
C ARG A 19 3.01 -11.90 6.74
N ALA A 20 4.02 -11.73 7.58
CA ALA A 20 4.03 -12.31 8.92
C ALA A 20 2.89 -11.72 9.78
N ALA A 21 2.62 -10.42 9.63
CA ALA A 21 1.58 -9.73 10.38
C ALA A 21 0.16 -9.85 9.75
N THR A 22 0.01 -10.32 8.50
CA THR A 22 -1.32 -10.48 7.87
C THR A 22 -2.24 -11.52 8.49
N GLY A 23 -1.72 -12.47 9.28
CA GLY A 23 -2.47 -13.63 9.79
C GLY A 23 -3.77 -13.31 10.57
N ALA A 24 -4.00 -12.06 10.95
CA ALA A 24 -5.20 -11.62 11.66
C ALA A 24 -6.21 -10.78 10.83
N ALA A 25 -5.85 -10.29 9.63
CA ALA A 25 -6.58 -9.20 8.98
C ALA A 25 -7.31 -9.57 7.68
N GLY A 26 -7.20 -10.81 7.18
CA GLY A 26 -7.80 -11.21 5.90
C GLY A 26 -7.21 -10.47 4.68
N VAL A 27 -6.04 -9.85 4.84
CA VAL A 27 -5.34 -9.10 3.80
C VAL A 27 -4.34 -10.03 3.10
N GLN A 28 -4.27 -10.00 1.77
CA GLN A 28 -3.25 -10.73 1.00
C GLN A 28 -2.10 -9.80 0.60
N VAL A 29 -0.86 -10.19 0.92
CA VAL A 29 0.34 -9.44 0.52
C VAL A 29 1.07 -10.14 -0.62
N LYS A 30 1.14 -9.45 -1.76
CA LYS A 30 1.84 -9.92 -2.98
C LYS A 30 3.02 -8.99 -3.29
N PRO A 31 4.25 -9.52 -3.40
CA PRO A 31 5.40 -8.74 -3.83
C PRO A 31 5.26 -8.40 -5.31
N VAL A 32 5.57 -7.16 -5.65
CA VAL A 32 5.57 -6.65 -7.03
C VAL A 32 6.95 -6.08 -7.30
N ARG A 33 7.49 -6.36 -8.49
CA ARG A 33 8.87 -5.96 -8.83
C ARG A 33 9.01 -4.46 -9.10
N CYS A 34 7.97 -3.81 -9.63
CA CYS A 34 8.04 -2.40 -10.01
C CYS A 34 6.65 -1.74 -9.92
N LEU A 35 6.60 -0.56 -9.28
CA LEU A 35 5.46 0.36 -9.29
C LEU A 35 5.84 1.71 -9.94
N ALA A 36 6.93 1.74 -10.72
CA ALA A 36 7.50 2.92 -11.36
C ALA A 36 7.80 4.12 -10.43
N ASN A 37 7.94 3.88 -9.13
CA ASN A 37 8.09 4.90 -8.10
C ASN A 37 9.47 4.90 -7.43
N CYS A 38 10.52 4.54 -8.17
CA CYS A 38 11.87 4.33 -7.62
C CYS A 38 12.45 5.56 -6.88
N LYS A 39 12.00 6.78 -7.23
CA LYS A 39 12.47 8.03 -6.60
C LYS A 39 11.98 8.22 -5.16
N ARG A 40 10.93 7.51 -4.74
CA ARG A 40 10.33 7.68 -3.40
C ARG A 40 10.55 6.45 -2.52
N GLY A 41 11.65 5.73 -2.72
CA GLY A 41 12.03 4.60 -1.87
C GLY A 41 11.01 3.47 -1.86
N LEU A 42 10.69 2.97 -0.66
CA LEU A 42 9.75 1.86 -0.49
C LEU A 42 8.33 2.28 -0.86
N THR A 43 7.70 1.46 -1.70
CA THR A 43 6.37 1.72 -2.27
C THR A 43 5.49 0.50 -2.08
N ALA A 44 4.23 0.73 -1.74
CA ALA A 44 3.22 -0.32 -1.62
C ALA A 44 1.90 0.14 -2.24
N ALA A 45 1.13 -0.81 -2.77
CA ALA A 45 -0.20 -0.56 -3.28
C ALA A 45 -1.23 -1.35 -2.46
N ILE A 46 -2.31 -0.69 -2.07
CA ILE A 46 -3.47 -1.31 -1.42
C ILE A 46 -4.60 -1.35 -2.45
N VAL A 47 -5.08 -2.55 -2.72
CA VAL A 47 -6.11 -2.84 -3.73
C VAL A 47 -7.28 -3.55 -3.06
N ARG A 48 -8.47 -3.38 -3.63
CA ARG A 48 -9.69 -4.10 -3.23
C ARG A 48 -10.56 -4.31 -4.45
N ASP A 49 -11.25 -5.43 -4.47
CA ASP A 49 -12.27 -5.71 -5.47
C ASP A 49 -13.37 -4.63 -5.44
N GLY A 50 -13.72 -4.11 -6.63
CA GLY A 50 -14.71 -3.04 -6.78
C GLY A 50 -14.35 -1.68 -6.13
N GLY A 51 -13.15 -1.54 -5.56
CA GLY A 51 -12.73 -0.37 -4.80
C GLY A 51 -11.62 0.43 -5.45
N TRP A 52 -11.32 1.60 -4.88
CA TRP A 52 -10.20 2.42 -5.31
C TRP A 52 -8.86 1.77 -4.96
N THR A 53 -7.91 1.81 -5.87
CA THR A 53 -6.52 1.39 -5.62
C THR A 53 -5.72 2.59 -5.11
N TYR A 54 -4.96 2.39 -4.03
CA TYR A 54 -4.09 3.40 -3.45
C TYR A 54 -2.64 3.00 -3.59
N VAL A 55 -1.80 3.91 -4.10
CA VAL A 55 -0.35 3.73 -4.17
C VAL A 55 0.30 4.66 -3.17
N PHE A 56 1.12 4.09 -2.29
CA PHE A 56 1.89 4.79 -1.27
C PHE A 56 3.38 4.66 -1.55
N GLY A 57 4.13 5.73 -1.38
CA GLY A 57 5.59 5.77 -1.43
C GLY A 57 6.13 6.44 -0.17
N ASP A 58 7.45 6.60 -0.12
CA ASP A 58 8.18 7.14 1.04
C ASP A 58 7.96 6.30 2.31
N LEU A 59 7.77 5.00 2.15
CA LEU A 59 7.56 4.08 3.26
C LEU A 59 8.89 3.77 3.96
N ALA A 60 8.81 3.49 5.25
CA ALA A 60 9.92 2.97 6.04
C ALA A 60 9.87 1.43 6.06
N PRO A 61 10.98 0.74 6.33
CA PRO A 61 10.97 -0.72 6.53
C PRO A 61 10.05 -1.17 7.68
N ASP A 62 9.77 -0.28 8.63
CA ASP A 62 8.85 -0.51 9.75
C ASP A 62 7.40 -0.08 9.45
N SER A 63 7.08 0.33 8.22
CA SER A 63 5.72 0.76 7.83
C SER A 63 4.75 -0.41 7.56
N ALA A 64 5.16 -1.66 7.80
CA ALA A 64 4.30 -2.84 7.66
C ALA A 64 3.00 -2.75 8.49
N PRO A 65 3.00 -2.46 9.81
CA PRO A 65 1.78 -2.28 10.60
C PRO A 65 0.88 -1.17 10.04
N ASP A 66 1.48 -0.10 9.51
CA ASP A 66 0.76 1.04 8.94
C ASP A 66 -0.02 0.66 7.68
N LEU A 67 0.62 -0.10 6.79
CA LEU A 67 0.01 -0.66 5.58
C LEU A 67 -1.12 -1.63 5.93
N LEU A 68 -0.93 -2.46 6.95
CA LEU A 68 -1.94 -3.43 7.39
C LEU A 68 -3.14 -2.73 8.05
N ALA A 69 -2.91 -1.71 8.87
CA ALA A 69 -3.97 -0.89 9.44
C ALA A 69 -4.75 -0.18 8.32
N GLY A 70 -4.06 0.40 7.33
CA GLY A 70 -4.67 0.98 6.14
C GLY A 70 -5.51 -0.05 5.36
N ALA A 71 -4.97 -1.25 5.14
CA ALA A 71 -5.66 -2.31 4.43
C ALA A 71 -6.90 -2.82 5.20
N ALA A 72 -6.83 -2.95 6.52
CA ALA A 72 -7.95 -3.35 7.37
C ALA A 72 -9.05 -2.27 7.40
N LEU A 73 -8.68 -1.00 7.52
CA LEU A 73 -9.61 0.14 7.42
C LEU A 73 -10.28 0.18 6.05
N PHE A 74 -9.50 -0.08 5.00
CA PHE A 74 -10.02 -0.13 3.65
C PHE A 74 -10.98 -1.31 3.48
N ALA A 75 -10.65 -2.49 4.01
CA ALA A 75 -11.48 -3.68 4.00
C ALA A 75 -12.77 -3.54 4.82
N GLY A 76 -12.81 -2.68 5.84
CA GLY A 76 -14.02 -2.37 6.60
C GLY A 76 -14.86 -1.21 6.05
N SER A 77 -14.33 -0.43 5.09
CA SER A 77 -15.05 0.73 4.55
C SER A 77 -16.13 0.32 3.54
N SER A 78 -17.37 0.78 3.70
CA SER A 78 -18.48 0.46 2.79
C SER A 78 -18.47 1.30 1.50
N ASP A 79 -17.80 2.44 1.52
CA ASP A 79 -17.83 3.46 0.46
C ASP A 79 -16.81 3.17 -0.67
N GLY A 80 -16.06 2.06 -0.58
CA GLY A 80 -14.98 1.75 -1.52
C GLY A 80 -13.80 2.73 -1.47
N LEU A 81 -13.79 3.64 -0.48
CA LEU A 81 -12.76 4.63 -0.23
C LEU A 81 -12.16 4.43 1.18
N MET A 82 -10.84 4.57 1.29
CA MET A 82 -10.16 4.53 2.58
C MET A 82 -10.40 5.84 3.35
N PRO A 83 -10.98 5.81 4.56
CA PRO A 83 -11.35 7.02 5.29
C PRO A 83 -10.11 7.84 5.67
N TRP A 84 -9.97 9.06 5.14
CA TRP A 84 -8.81 9.93 5.37
C TRP A 84 -8.49 10.15 6.85
N ARG A 85 -9.53 10.33 7.69
CA ARG A 85 -9.39 10.61 9.12
C ARG A 85 -8.70 9.51 9.90
N CYS A 86 -8.91 8.26 9.52
CA CYS A 86 -8.33 7.10 10.19
C CYS A 86 -6.99 6.68 9.58
N ARG A 87 -6.52 7.36 8.52
CA ARG A 87 -5.23 7.02 7.92
C ARG A 87 -4.09 7.43 8.86
N PRO A 88 -3.16 6.52 9.12
CA PRO A 88 -1.91 6.88 9.77
C PRO A 88 -1.09 7.89 8.95
N ASP A 89 -0.19 8.57 9.62
CA ASP A 89 0.54 9.72 9.06
C ASP A 89 1.46 9.33 7.89
N SER A 90 2.06 8.14 7.95
CA SER A 90 2.89 7.61 6.86
C SER A 90 2.06 7.39 5.58
N LEU A 91 0.83 6.89 5.68
CA LEU A 91 -0.07 6.78 4.53
C LEU A 91 -0.62 8.13 4.04
N LYS A 92 -0.79 9.12 4.92
CA LYS A 92 -1.24 10.48 4.53
C LYS A 92 -0.18 11.21 3.71
N ARG A 93 1.07 11.24 4.19
CA ARG A 93 2.18 11.92 3.51
C ARG A 93 2.69 11.12 2.31
N GLY A 94 2.60 9.80 2.37
CA GLY A 94 3.09 8.88 1.35
C GLY A 94 2.12 8.63 0.18
N MET A 95 0.92 9.20 0.17
CA MET A 95 -0.05 8.95 -0.91
C MET A 95 0.44 9.52 -2.25
N ILE A 96 0.64 8.64 -3.25
CA ILE A 96 1.16 9.01 -4.58
C ILE A 96 0.03 9.08 -5.60
N ALA A 97 -0.82 8.06 -5.61
CA ALA A 97 -1.90 7.95 -6.58
C ALA A 97 -3.11 7.25 -5.99
N ARG A 98 -4.28 7.63 -6.51
CA ARG A 98 -5.54 6.94 -6.28
C ARG A 98 -6.12 6.58 -7.65
N VAL A 99 -6.22 5.29 -7.94
CA VAL A 99 -6.66 4.77 -9.23
C VAL A 99 -8.08 4.20 -9.08
N PRO A 100 -9.05 4.60 -9.91
CA PRO A 100 -10.40 4.07 -9.85
C PRO A 100 -10.42 2.56 -10.20
N PRO A 101 -11.45 1.82 -9.76
CA PRO A 101 -11.61 0.42 -10.18
C PRO A 101 -11.83 0.33 -11.69
N LEU A 102 -11.46 -0.80 -12.30
CA LEU A 102 -11.62 -1.00 -13.76
C LEU A 102 -13.08 -0.95 -14.21
N SER A 103 -14.01 -1.28 -13.31
CA SER A 103 -15.46 -1.21 -13.52
C SER A 103 -16.00 0.22 -13.41
N PHE A 104 -15.16 1.20 -13.07
CA PHE A 104 -15.55 2.60 -12.99
C PHE A 104 -15.72 3.15 -14.40
N CYS A 105 -16.98 3.25 -14.83
CA CYS A 105 -17.34 4.05 -15.99
C CYS A 105 -17.53 5.49 -15.52
N GLU A 106 -16.59 6.38 -15.86
CA GLU A 106 -16.77 7.82 -15.68
C GLU A 106 -17.70 8.38 -16.77
N ASP A 107 -18.88 7.78 -16.94
CA ASP A 107 -19.97 8.43 -17.67
C ASP A 107 -20.73 9.32 -16.68
N GLN A 108 -20.06 10.39 -16.26
CA GLN A 108 -20.70 11.57 -15.70
C GLN A 108 -19.95 12.81 -16.18
N LYS A 109 -19.98 13.08 -17.48
CA LYS A 109 -20.48 14.33 -18.07
C LYS A 109 -20.34 14.35 -19.59
#